data_AF-A0A1F3TYW7-F1
#
_entry.id   AF-A0A1F3TYW7-F1
#
_cell.length_a   1.000
_cell.length_b   1.000
_cell.length_c   1.000
_cell.angle_alpha   90.00
_cell.angle_beta   90.00
_cell.angle_gamma   90.00
#
_symmetry.space_group_name_H-M   'P 1'
#
loop_
_entity.id
_entity.type
_entity.pdbx_description
1 polymer ?
#
loop_
_entity_poly.entity_id
_entity_poly.type
_entity_poly.pdbx_seq_one_letter_code
_entity_poly.pdbx_strand_id
1 'polypeptide(L)'
;MQQDLIFALHGFLGQSQDWFACQKHLQAQWFTPEMFNKTSPPIKSYEVYVDELIARYKPDGDMARKKVFIGYSLGGRLGLYILRKYSWLFDHFIFISTHPGLSSFDLRQDRQKSDAVWADLVKNEPWESFLKKWNSQTVFLKTSLEPARYEKDFDMIKLSESLKLWSLGTQDEMHEFILKHQNKVSWIVGSEDPKFIGIAEELKTKKILLEYSRIHSGHRVIFDNPKELTDVIKNIIA
;
A
#
# COMPACT_ATOMS: atom_id res chain seq x y z
N MET A 1 -23.22 -16.24 -9.20
CA MET A 1 -22.88 -14.81 -8.99
C MET A 1 -21.48 -14.60 -9.49
N GLN A 2 -21.26 -13.54 -10.25
CA GLN A 2 -19.94 -13.26 -10.80
C GLN A 2 -19.05 -12.65 -9.72
N GLN A 3 -17.82 -13.13 -9.58
CA GLN A 3 -16.89 -12.65 -8.54
C GLN A 3 -16.27 -11.31 -8.94
N ASP A 4 -16.13 -10.41 -7.97
CA ASP A 4 -15.39 -9.16 -8.14
C ASP A 4 -13.93 -9.43 -8.50
N LEU A 5 -13.31 -8.48 -9.20
CA LEU A 5 -11.89 -8.49 -9.53
C LEU A 5 -11.15 -7.57 -8.56
N ILE A 6 -10.21 -8.10 -7.79
CA ILE A 6 -9.42 -7.32 -6.83
C ILE A 6 -7.98 -7.23 -7.32
N PHE A 7 -7.49 -6.02 -7.57
CA PHE A 7 -6.07 -5.75 -7.73
C PHE A 7 -5.52 -5.29 -6.38
N ALA A 8 -4.63 -6.08 -5.77
CA ALA A 8 -4.09 -5.73 -4.45
C ALA A 8 -2.54 -5.61 -4.41
N LEU A 9 -2.05 -4.48 -3.89
CA LEU A 9 -0.61 -4.19 -3.73
C LEU A 9 -0.17 -4.18 -2.27
N HIS A 10 0.81 -5.03 -1.95
CA HIS A 10 1.38 -5.17 -0.60
C HIS A 10 2.30 -3.98 -0.20
N GLY A 11 2.75 -3.97 1.05
CA GLY A 11 3.68 -2.95 1.58
C GLY A 11 5.15 -3.23 1.23
N PHE A 12 6.07 -2.38 1.70
CA PHE A 12 7.51 -2.67 1.64
C PHE A 12 7.84 -3.92 2.47
N LEU A 13 8.77 -4.76 2.00
CA LEU A 13 9.01 -6.15 2.46
C LEU A 13 7.83 -7.10 2.28
N GLY A 14 6.73 -6.64 1.68
CA GLY A 14 5.57 -7.49 1.43
C GLY A 14 5.77 -8.48 0.29
N GLN A 15 4.83 -9.42 0.23
CA GLN A 15 4.71 -10.44 -0.81
C GLN A 15 3.24 -10.59 -1.21
N SER A 16 2.97 -11.25 -2.35
CA SER A 16 1.60 -11.56 -2.79
C SER A 16 0.80 -12.32 -1.72
N GLN A 17 1.47 -13.23 -1.02
CA GLN A 17 0.92 -14.07 0.05
C GLN A 17 0.39 -13.28 1.26
N ASP A 18 0.78 -12.01 1.43
CA ASP A 18 0.30 -11.17 2.53
C ASP A 18 -1.22 -10.99 2.52
N TRP A 19 -1.84 -11.12 1.34
CA TRP A 19 -3.29 -11.01 1.17
C TRP A 19 -4.05 -12.30 1.47
N PHE A 20 -3.37 -13.41 1.77
CA PHE A 20 -3.99 -14.72 1.91
C PHE A 20 -5.08 -14.78 2.99
N ALA A 21 -4.88 -14.08 4.11
CA ALA A 21 -5.88 -14.01 5.15
C ALA A 21 -7.17 -13.30 4.66
N CYS A 22 -7.04 -12.20 3.91
CA CYS A 22 -8.18 -11.54 3.30
C CYS A 22 -8.84 -12.41 2.21
N GLN A 23 -8.06 -13.06 1.36
CA GLN A 23 -8.55 -13.95 0.30
C GLN A 23 -9.41 -15.11 0.84
N LYS A 24 -9.07 -15.65 2.02
CA LYS A 24 -9.90 -16.68 2.68
C LYS A 24 -11.30 -16.18 3.04
N HIS A 25 -11.42 -14.89 3.36
CA HIS A 25 -12.66 -14.31 3.85
C HIS A 25 -13.42 -13.52 2.78
N LEU A 26 -12.79 -13.18 1.66
CA LEU A 26 -13.36 -12.41 0.55
C LEU A 26 -13.25 -13.16 -0.78
N GLN A 27 -14.37 -13.70 -1.22
CA GLN A 27 -14.49 -14.44 -2.48
C GLN A 27 -14.43 -13.47 -3.66
N ALA A 28 -13.28 -13.41 -4.32
CA ALA A 28 -13.01 -12.58 -5.48
C ALA A 28 -11.89 -13.22 -6.32
N GLN A 29 -11.70 -12.75 -7.56
CA GLN A 29 -10.50 -13.06 -8.34
C GLN A 29 -9.42 -12.03 -8.01
N TRP A 30 -8.36 -12.48 -7.36
CA TRP A 30 -7.27 -11.61 -6.89
C TRP A 30 -6.11 -11.56 -7.87
N PHE A 31 -5.70 -10.35 -8.24
CA PHE A 31 -4.43 -10.05 -8.87
C PHE A 31 -3.52 -9.37 -7.86
N THR A 32 -2.56 -10.13 -7.34
CA THR A 32 -1.61 -9.70 -6.29
C THR A 32 -0.18 -9.80 -6.83
N PRO A 33 0.31 -8.80 -7.58
CA PRO A 33 1.62 -8.86 -8.19
C PRO A 33 2.72 -8.75 -7.13
N GLU A 34 3.78 -9.53 -7.31
CA GLU A 34 5.02 -9.41 -6.53
C GLU A 34 5.78 -8.15 -6.94
N MET A 35 6.30 -7.39 -5.97
CA MET A 35 7.07 -6.16 -6.26
C MET A 35 8.58 -6.32 -6.06
N PHE A 36 9.02 -7.24 -5.20
CA PHE A 36 10.42 -7.28 -4.76
C PHE A 36 11.16 -8.59 -5.05
N ASN A 37 10.53 -9.59 -5.65
CA ASN A 37 11.22 -10.84 -5.97
C ASN A 37 12.02 -10.71 -7.29
N LYS A 38 12.76 -11.76 -7.68
CA LYS A 38 13.58 -11.72 -8.91
C LYS A 38 12.78 -11.55 -10.20
N THR A 39 11.52 -11.98 -10.24
CA THR A 39 10.67 -11.97 -11.45
C THR A 39 9.78 -10.73 -11.56
N SER A 40 9.69 -9.90 -10.51
CA SER A 40 8.95 -8.64 -10.52
C SER A 40 9.56 -7.64 -11.52
N PRO A 41 8.80 -6.62 -11.99
CA PRO A 41 9.39 -5.57 -12.80
C PRO A 41 10.55 -4.85 -12.07
N PRO A 42 11.52 -4.28 -12.78
CA PRO A 42 12.51 -3.40 -12.19
C PRO A 42 11.87 -2.22 -11.48
N ILE A 43 12.46 -1.76 -10.39
CA ILE A 43 12.00 -0.57 -9.68
C ILE A 43 12.32 0.66 -10.52
N LYS A 44 11.32 1.51 -10.76
CA LYS A 44 11.43 2.78 -11.48
C LYS A 44 10.78 3.89 -10.67
N SER A 45 10.63 5.09 -11.22
CA SER A 45 9.78 6.10 -10.58
C SER A 45 8.35 5.55 -10.40
N TYR A 46 7.60 6.14 -9.46
CA TYR A 46 6.19 5.81 -9.23
C TYR A 46 5.41 5.70 -10.54
N GLU A 47 5.49 6.73 -11.38
CA GLU A 47 4.72 6.85 -12.61
C GLU A 47 5.03 5.75 -13.63
N VAL A 48 6.30 5.44 -13.82
CA VAL A 48 6.70 4.44 -14.81
C VAL A 48 6.37 3.03 -14.29
N TYR A 49 6.54 2.79 -12.99
CA TYR A 49 6.27 1.48 -12.43
C TYR A 49 4.78 1.14 -12.44
N VAL A 50 3.89 2.10 -12.15
CA VAL A 50 2.45 1.83 -12.22
C VAL A 50 1.98 1.55 -13.66
N ASP A 51 2.59 2.16 -14.68
CA ASP A 51 2.29 1.86 -16.07
C ASP A 51 2.64 0.42 -16.42
N GLU A 52 3.80 -0.05 -15.96
CA GLU A 52 4.21 -1.45 -16.14
C GLU A 52 3.33 -2.43 -15.40
N LEU A 53 2.88 -2.08 -14.18
CA LEU A 53 1.94 -2.90 -13.42
C LEU A 53 0.60 -3.02 -14.14
N ILE A 54 0.03 -1.90 -14.61
CA ILE A 54 -1.25 -1.89 -15.30
C ILE A 54 -1.14 -2.60 -16.66
N ALA A 55 -0.05 -2.47 -17.39
CA ALA A 55 0.17 -3.21 -18.65
C ALA A 55 0.17 -4.74 -18.47
N ARG A 56 0.55 -5.22 -17.27
CA ARG A 56 0.51 -6.65 -16.91
C ARG A 56 -0.86 -7.08 -16.37
N TYR A 57 -1.68 -6.15 -15.91
CA TYR A 57 -3.02 -6.42 -15.46
C TYR A 57 -3.96 -6.57 -16.65
N LYS A 58 -4.30 -7.83 -16.95
CA LYS A 58 -5.24 -8.21 -18.01
C LYS A 58 -6.50 -8.76 -17.37
N PRO A 59 -7.41 -7.90 -16.86
CA PRO A 59 -8.70 -8.39 -16.41
C PRO A 59 -9.38 -9.05 -17.62
N ASP A 60 -9.95 -10.24 -17.41
CA ASP A 60 -10.77 -10.88 -18.43
C ASP A 60 -11.82 -9.86 -18.87
N GLY A 61 -12.01 -9.66 -20.18
CA GLY A 61 -12.72 -8.54 -20.80
C GLY A 61 -14.21 -8.42 -20.48
N ASP A 62 -14.66 -9.07 -19.41
CA ASP A 62 -15.98 -8.98 -18.84
C ASP A 62 -16.18 -7.66 -18.11
N MET A 63 -16.89 -6.75 -18.78
CA MET A 63 -17.23 -5.43 -18.27
C MET A 63 -18.27 -5.47 -17.15
N ALA A 64 -18.92 -6.61 -16.88
CA ALA A 64 -19.95 -6.73 -15.84
C ALA A 64 -19.37 -6.91 -14.43
N ARG A 65 -18.06 -7.20 -14.30
CA ARG A 65 -17.42 -7.42 -12.99
C ARG A 65 -16.93 -6.12 -12.37
N LYS A 66 -17.27 -5.91 -11.10
CA LYS A 66 -16.72 -4.81 -10.30
C LYS A 66 -15.21 -5.02 -10.12
N LYS A 67 -14.44 -3.98 -10.41
CA LYS A 67 -12.98 -3.92 -10.30
C LYS A 67 -12.61 -3.04 -9.13
N VAL A 68 -11.93 -3.61 -8.14
CA VAL A 68 -11.53 -2.89 -6.92
C VAL A 68 -10.01 -2.91 -6.80
N PHE A 69 -9.43 -1.74 -6.57
CA PHE A 69 -8.03 -1.63 -6.19
C PHE A 69 -7.91 -1.61 -4.66
N ILE A 70 -6.94 -2.34 -4.11
CA ILE A 70 -6.61 -2.32 -2.68
C ILE A 70 -5.09 -2.12 -2.52
N GLY A 71 -4.67 -1.14 -1.74
CA GLY A 71 -3.25 -0.89 -1.51
C GLY A 71 -2.93 -0.73 -0.04
N TYR A 72 -1.96 -1.51 0.45
CA TYR A 72 -1.48 -1.41 1.82
C TYR A 72 -0.15 -0.65 1.90
N SER A 73 -0.11 0.41 2.71
CA SER A 73 1.09 1.20 3.00
C SER A 73 1.80 1.67 1.71
N LEU A 74 3.00 1.17 1.39
CA LEU A 74 3.67 1.45 0.10
C LEU A 74 2.80 1.08 -1.12
N GLY A 75 2.11 -0.05 -1.10
CA GLY A 75 1.21 -0.45 -2.19
C GLY A 75 0.06 0.52 -2.38
N GLY A 76 -0.43 1.13 -1.30
CA GLY A 76 -1.41 2.21 -1.37
C GLY A 76 -0.83 3.49 -1.97
N ARG A 77 0.43 3.81 -1.69
CA ARG A 77 1.12 4.97 -2.29
C ARG A 77 1.27 4.79 -3.80
N LEU A 78 1.67 3.61 -4.26
CA LEU A 78 1.63 3.25 -5.70
C LEU A 78 0.20 3.33 -6.25
N GLY A 79 -0.78 2.85 -5.48
CA GLY A 79 -2.19 2.95 -5.78
C GLY A 79 -2.70 4.37 -6.01
N LEU A 80 -2.13 5.38 -5.35
CA LEU A 80 -2.51 6.79 -5.58
C LEU A 80 -2.08 7.27 -6.98
N TYR A 81 -0.94 6.78 -7.48
CA TYR A 81 -0.53 7.03 -8.86
C TYR A 81 -1.42 6.27 -9.86
N ILE A 82 -1.87 5.05 -9.51
CA ILE A 82 -2.90 4.34 -10.30
C ILE A 82 -4.22 5.12 -10.29
N LEU A 83 -4.66 5.65 -9.15
CA LEU A 83 -5.85 6.49 -9.06
C LEU A 83 -5.71 7.74 -9.93
N ARG A 84 -4.53 8.37 -9.93
CA ARG A 84 -4.25 9.55 -10.77
C ARG A 84 -4.34 9.23 -12.26
N LYS A 85 -3.71 8.13 -12.69
CA LYS A 85 -3.49 7.83 -14.12
C LYS A 85 -4.46 6.84 -14.73
N TYR A 86 -5.16 6.03 -13.95
CA TYR A 86 -5.98 4.92 -14.40
C TYR A 86 -7.27 4.83 -13.58
N SER A 87 -7.79 5.97 -13.14
CA SER A 87 -8.97 6.03 -12.27
C SER A 87 -10.19 5.33 -12.88
N TRP A 88 -10.31 5.29 -14.21
CA TRP A 88 -11.39 4.64 -14.94
C TRP A 88 -11.31 3.10 -14.95
N LEU A 89 -10.16 2.52 -14.57
CA LEU A 89 -9.94 1.08 -14.61
C LEU A 89 -10.58 0.34 -13.44
N PHE A 90 -10.79 1.03 -12.33
CA PHE A 90 -11.35 0.48 -11.10
C PHE A 90 -12.58 1.27 -10.68
N ASP A 91 -13.60 0.56 -10.28
CA ASP A 91 -14.85 1.11 -9.73
C ASP A 91 -14.64 1.70 -8.34
N HIS A 92 -13.69 1.15 -7.58
CA HIS A 92 -13.37 1.61 -6.23
C HIS A 92 -11.90 1.42 -5.85
N PHE A 93 -11.39 2.31 -5.01
CA PHE A 93 -10.02 2.29 -4.49
C PHE A 93 -10.05 2.25 -2.96
N ILE A 94 -9.37 1.29 -2.36
CA ILE A 94 -9.25 1.13 -0.91
C ILE A 94 -7.79 1.29 -0.51
N PHE A 95 -7.51 2.30 0.30
CA PHE A 95 -6.17 2.60 0.79
C PHE A 95 -6.07 2.26 2.28
N ILE A 96 -5.17 1.34 2.62
CA ILE A 96 -4.98 0.83 3.98
C ILE A 96 -3.65 1.37 4.49
N SER A 97 -3.67 2.10 5.61
CA SER A 97 -2.49 2.68 6.25
C SER A 97 -1.57 3.41 5.26
N THR A 98 -2.17 4.19 4.37
CA THR A 98 -1.49 4.86 3.24
C THR A 98 -1.19 6.32 3.57
N HIS A 99 -0.11 6.86 3.01
CA HIS A 99 0.25 8.28 3.14
C HIS A 99 -0.11 9.05 1.86
N PRO A 100 -0.80 10.21 1.92
CA PRO A 100 -1.20 10.98 0.75
C PRO A 100 -0.08 11.81 0.10
N GLY A 101 1.18 11.63 0.51
CA GLY A 101 2.30 12.51 0.15
C GLY A 101 2.59 13.57 1.22
N LEU A 102 3.78 14.18 1.14
CA LEU A 102 4.24 15.25 2.04
C LEU A 102 4.16 16.59 1.32
N SER A 103 3.59 17.60 1.99
CA SER A 103 3.43 18.96 1.44
C SER A 103 4.68 19.83 1.56
N SER A 104 5.49 19.62 2.61
CA SER A 104 6.69 20.41 2.89
C SER A 104 7.93 19.87 2.16
N PHE A 105 8.66 20.77 1.50
CA PHE A 105 9.94 20.48 0.87
C PHE A 105 10.97 19.92 1.86
N ASP A 106 11.05 20.48 3.06
CA ASP A 106 12.01 20.04 4.08
C ASP A 106 11.66 18.64 4.59
N LEU A 107 10.37 18.37 4.86
CA LEU A 107 9.91 17.04 5.25
C LEU A 107 10.20 15.99 4.16
N ARG A 108 10.07 16.38 2.88
CA ARG A 108 10.42 15.52 1.74
C ARG A 108 11.91 15.22 1.71
N GLN A 109 12.77 16.24 1.86
CA GLN A 109 14.22 16.04 1.88
C GLN A 109 14.66 15.16 3.06
N ASP A 110 14.15 15.41 4.26
CA ASP A 110 14.47 14.61 5.44
C ASP A 110 14.02 13.17 5.28
N ARG A 111 12.85 12.97 4.67
CA ARG A 111 12.36 11.64 4.36
C ARG A 111 13.22 10.91 3.32
N GLN A 112 13.68 11.60 2.27
CA GLN A 112 14.59 11.01 1.28
C GLN A 112 15.92 10.62 1.91
N LYS A 113 16.49 11.45 2.78
CA LYS A 113 17.72 11.12 3.53
C LYS A 113 17.52 9.89 4.41
N SER A 114 16.41 9.83 5.15
CA SER A 114 16.06 8.69 6.01
C SER A 114 15.89 7.39 5.21
N ASP A 115 15.12 7.43 4.10
CA ASP A 115 14.92 6.25 3.26
C ASP A 115 16.22 5.83 2.54
N ALA A 116 17.12 6.76 2.21
CA ALA A 116 18.44 6.45 1.66
C ALA A 116 19.31 5.66 2.66
N VAL A 117 19.26 6.00 3.95
CA VAL A 117 19.92 5.21 5.00
C VAL A 117 19.35 3.80 5.05
N TRP A 118 18.03 3.63 5.02
CA TRP A 118 17.41 2.30 4.95
C TRP A 118 17.83 1.52 3.71
N ALA A 119 17.95 2.19 2.57
CA ALA A 119 18.34 1.59 1.31
C ALA A 119 19.79 1.09 1.33
N ASP A 120 20.66 1.71 2.12
CA ASP A 120 22.03 1.26 2.33
C ASP A 120 22.08 0.16 3.40
N LEU A 121 21.25 0.23 4.44
CA LEU A 121 21.16 -0.83 5.47
C LEU A 121 20.69 -2.17 4.86
N VAL A 122 19.66 -2.18 4.01
CA VAL A 122 19.16 -3.43 3.41
C VAL A 122 20.19 -4.13 2.52
N LYS A 123 21.21 -3.40 2.03
CA LYS A 123 22.29 -3.97 1.22
C LYS A 123 23.49 -4.44 2.04
N ASN A 124 23.77 -3.78 3.15
CA ASN A 124 25.07 -3.91 3.83
C ASN A 124 24.97 -4.59 5.20
N GLU A 125 23.78 -4.70 5.78
CA GLU A 125 23.57 -5.37 7.05
C GLU A 125 23.15 -6.84 6.85
N PRO A 126 23.50 -7.74 7.78
CA PRO A 126 22.89 -9.07 7.82
C PRO A 126 21.36 -8.98 7.84
N TRP A 127 20.69 -9.84 7.08
CA TRP A 127 19.25 -9.78 6.85
C TRP A 127 18.43 -9.71 8.15
N GLU A 128 18.76 -10.54 9.14
CA GLU A 128 18.07 -10.57 10.43
C GLU A 128 18.29 -9.27 11.23
N SER A 129 19.48 -8.66 11.13
CA SER A 129 19.78 -7.36 11.75
C SER A 129 18.93 -6.26 11.12
N PHE A 130 18.87 -6.23 9.79
CA PHE A 130 18.02 -5.30 9.04
C PHE A 130 16.55 -5.46 9.43
N LEU A 131 16.00 -6.68 9.41
CA LEU A 131 14.61 -6.93 9.78
C LEU A 131 14.31 -6.51 11.21
N LYS A 132 15.21 -6.81 12.17
CA LYS A 132 15.03 -6.39 13.56
C LYS A 132 14.95 -4.87 13.68
N LYS A 133 15.86 -4.14 13.02
CA LYS A 133 15.86 -2.67 12.99
C LYS A 133 14.58 -2.14 12.32
N TRP A 134 14.19 -2.71 11.18
CA TRP A 134 13.00 -2.31 10.45
C TRP A 134 11.73 -2.46 11.29
N ASN A 135 11.60 -3.59 11.98
CA ASN A 135 10.47 -3.92 12.84
C ASN A 135 10.44 -3.11 14.15
N SER A 136 11.54 -2.49 14.57
CA SER A 136 11.59 -1.65 15.78
C SER A 136 11.21 -0.18 15.52
N GLN A 137 10.85 0.18 14.30
CA GLN A 137 10.37 1.54 13.99
C GLN A 137 9.09 1.87 14.76
N THR A 138 8.93 3.14 15.12
CA THR A 138 7.85 3.63 15.98
C THR A 138 6.45 3.32 15.45
N VAL A 139 6.28 3.30 14.12
CA VAL A 139 5.01 2.95 13.45
C VAL A 139 4.56 1.50 13.71
N PHE A 140 5.47 0.62 14.13
CA PHE A 140 5.21 -0.79 14.39
C PHE A 140 5.18 -1.15 15.89
N LEU A 141 5.13 -0.18 16.81
CA LEU A 141 5.14 -0.47 18.25
C LEU A 141 3.86 -1.16 18.76
N LYS A 142 2.72 -0.96 18.09
CA LYS A 142 1.39 -1.45 18.49
C LYS A 142 0.77 -2.38 17.45
N THR A 143 1.58 -3.19 16.79
CA THR A 143 1.12 -4.05 15.70
C THR A 143 1.77 -5.43 15.86
N SER A 144 1.17 -6.44 15.25
CA SER A 144 1.73 -7.79 15.20
C SER A 144 3.11 -7.77 14.54
N LEU A 145 3.92 -8.79 14.85
CA LEU A 145 5.17 -8.98 14.12
C LEU A 145 4.84 -9.24 12.63
N GLU A 146 5.70 -8.71 11.77
CA GLU A 146 5.63 -9.05 10.35
C GLU A 146 5.77 -10.58 10.17
N PRO A 147 5.07 -11.19 9.19
CA PRO A 147 5.32 -12.58 8.81
C PRO A 147 6.81 -12.84 8.57
N ALA A 148 7.24 -14.09 8.72
CA ALA A 148 8.63 -14.46 8.46
C ALA A 148 9.03 -14.05 7.03
N ARG A 149 10.08 -13.22 6.93
CA ARG A 149 10.65 -12.76 5.66
C ARG A 149 12.02 -13.40 5.46
N TYR A 150 12.20 -14.14 4.37
CA TYR A 150 13.48 -14.78 4.05
C TYR A 150 14.19 -14.01 2.94
N GLU A 151 15.47 -13.70 3.13
CA GLU A 151 16.27 -12.92 2.16
C GLU A 151 16.16 -13.47 0.72
N LYS A 152 16.18 -14.80 0.59
CA LYS A 152 16.08 -15.52 -0.69
C LYS A 152 14.83 -15.21 -1.52
N ASP A 153 13.76 -14.72 -0.88
CA ASP A 153 12.49 -14.41 -1.54
C ASP A 153 12.52 -13.03 -2.21
N PHE A 154 13.56 -12.25 -1.93
CA PHE A 154 13.70 -10.86 -2.37
C PHE A 154 14.91 -10.68 -3.29
N ASP A 155 14.82 -9.67 -4.13
CA ASP A 155 15.91 -9.06 -4.85
C ASP A 155 16.37 -7.83 -4.06
N MET A 156 17.58 -7.90 -3.49
CA MET A 156 18.12 -6.84 -2.65
C MET A 156 18.32 -5.52 -3.39
N ILE A 157 18.56 -5.57 -4.71
CA ILE A 157 18.66 -4.37 -5.54
C ILE A 157 17.29 -3.70 -5.56
N LYS A 158 16.22 -4.46 -5.79
CA LYS A 158 14.85 -3.93 -5.83
C LYS A 158 14.41 -3.40 -4.47
N LEU A 159 14.71 -4.08 -3.35
CA LEU A 159 14.39 -3.53 -2.03
C LEU A 159 15.08 -2.18 -1.80
N SER A 160 16.38 -2.10 -2.07
CA SER A 160 17.15 -0.86 -1.92
C SER A 160 16.67 0.25 -2.85
N GLU A 161 16.44 -0.05 -4.14
CA GLU A 161 15.95 0.92 -5.11
C GLU A 161 14.55 1.41 -4.75
N SER A 162 13.68 0.54 -4.22
CA SER A 162 12.32 0.94 -3.83
C SER A 162 12.34 1.95 -2.69
N LEU A 163 13.29 1.85 -1.74
CA LEU A 163 13.43 2.85 -0.68
C LEU A 163 13.89 4.20 -1.24
N LYS A 164 14.72 4.23 -2.28
CA LYS A 164 15.20 5.47 -2.91
C LYS A 164 14.15 6.08 -3.87
N LEU A 165 13.70 5.29 -4.85
CA LEU A 165 12.80 5.74 -5.93
C LEU A 165 11.35 5.87 -5.47
N TRP A 166 10.92 5.02 -4.53
CA TRP A 166 9.60 5.08 -3.90
C TRP A 166 9.66 5.58 -2.45
N SER A 167 10.63 6.46 -2.16
CA SER A 167 10.63 7.22 -0.92
C SER A 167 9.33 8.02 -0.80
N LEU A 168 8.79 8.16 0.41
CA LEU A 168 7.69 9.10 0.63
C LEU A 168 8.12 10.55 0.32
N GLY A 169 9.41 10.85 0.40
CA GLY A 169 9.93 12.17 0.04
C GLY A 169 10.00 12.41 -1.46
N THR A 170 9.96 11.38 -2.31
CA THR A 170 9.86 11.53 -3.78
C THR A 170 8.42 11.51 -4.26
N GLN A 171 7.48 11.00 -3.45
CA GLN A 171 6.06 10.99 -3.76
C GLN A 171 5.47 12.41 -3.87
N ASP A 172 4.56 12.61 -4.83
CA ASP A 172 3.78 13.83 -5.01
C ASP A 172 2.69 13.96 -3.94
N GLU A 173 2.26 15.18 -3.66
CA GLU A 173 1.05 15.40 -2.87
C GLU A 173 -0.20 14.99 -3.67
N MET A 174 -1.00 14.09 -3.09
CA MET A 174 -2.12 13.45 -3.79
C MET A 174 -3.48 14.04 -3.45
N HIS A 175 -3.53 15.12 -2.68
CA HIS A 175 -4.77 15.71 -2.16
C HIS A 175 -5.78 16.04 -3.27
N GLU A 176 -5.33 16.67 -4.37
CA GLU A 176 -6.20 17.03 -5.49
C GLU A 176 -6.83 15.79 -6.16
N PHE A 177 -6.04 14.74 -6.37
CA PHE A 177 -6.50 13.51 -7.01
C PHE A 177 -7.43 12.69 -6.12
N ILE A 178 -7.18 12.69 -4.81
CA ILE A 178 -8.07 12.06 -3.82
C ILE A 178 -9.40 12.82 -3.82
N LEU A 179 -9.38 14.15 -3.71
CA LEU A 179 -10.58 15.00 -3.71
C LEU A 179 -11.41 14.81 -4.98
N LYS A 180 -10.77 14.83 -6.15
CA LYS A 180 -11.41 14.62 -7.46
C LYS A 180 -12.16 13.28 -7.55
N HIS A 181 -11.72 12.28 -6.78
CA HIS A 181 -12.24 10.92 -6.81
C HIS A 181 -12.82 10.47 -5.46
N GLN A 182 -13.14 11.40 -4.55
CA GLN A 182 -13.54 11.11 -3.17
C GLN A 182 -14.72 10.12 -3.05
N ASN A 183 -15.61 10.06 -4.06
CA ASN A 183 -16.78 9.18 -4.07
C ASN A 183 -16.44 7.70 -4.35
N LYS A 184 -15.24 7.40 -4.84
CA LYS A 184 -14.77 6.03 -5.14
C LYS A 184 -13.51 5.65 -4.38
N VAL A 185 -13.23 6.38 -3.30
CA VAL A 185 -12.05 6.21 -2.46
C VAL A 185 -12.50 5.91 -1.04
N SER A 186 -12.01 4.82 -0.48
CA SER A 186 -12.12 4.52 0.94
C SER A 186 -10.74 4.47 1.58
N TRP A 187 -10.67 4.98 2.80
CA TRP A 187 -9.45 5.02 3.58
C TRP A 187 -9.62 4.21 4.86
N ILE A 188 -8.65 3.36 5.17
CA ILE A 188 -8.69 2.45 6.30
C ILE A 188 -7.40 2.60 7.09
N VAL A 189 -7.51 2.73 8.41
CA VAL A 189 -6.36 2.85 9.32
C VAL A 189 -6.54 1.95 10.53
N GLY A 190 -5.44 1.57 11.16
CA GLY A 190 -5.49 0.90 12.47
C GLY A 190 -5.87 1.86 13.58
N SER A 191 -6.76 1.44 14.48
CA SER A 191 -7.19 2.24 15.64
C SER A 191 -6.07 2.53 16.64
N GLU A 192 -4.95 1.80 16.57
CA GLU A 192 -3.76 1.98 17.41
C GLU A 192 -2.59 2.65 16.68
N ASP A 193 -2.81 3.13 15.45
CA ASP A 193 -1.82 3.88 14.66
C ASP A 193 -2.13 5.39 14.69
N PRO A 194 -1.66 6.13 15.73
CA PRO A 194 -1.99 7.55 15.89
C PRO A 194 -1.51 8.42 14.72
N LYS A 195 -0.42 8.02 14.04
CA LYS A 195 0.11 8.75 12.90
C LYS A 195 -0.87 8.69 11.73
N PHE A 196 -1.31 7.50 11.34
CA PHE A 196 -2.20 7.36 10.19
C PHE A 196 -3.64 7.75 10.50
N ILE A 197 -4.08 7.65 11.77
CA ILE A 197 -5.31 8.30 12.22
C ILE A 197 -5.23 9.82 12.02
N GLY A 198 -4.14 10.46 12.47
CA GLY A 198 -3.96 11.91 12.31
C GLY A 198 -4.01 12.34 10.83
N ILE A 199 -3.34 11.59 9.96
CA ILE A 199 -3.38 11.82 8.50
C ILE A 199 -4.81 11.70 7.95
N ALA A 200 -5.53 10.62 8.28
CA ALA A 200 -6.89 10.41 7.79
C ALA A 200 -7.87 11.48 8.31
N GLU A 201 -7.70 11.90 9.57
CA GLU A 201 -8.48 12.99 10.18
C GLU A 201 -8.21 14.33 9.51
N GLU A 202 -6.95 14.63 9.18
CA GLU A 202 -6.58 15.85 8.45
C GLU A 202 -7.25 15.88 7.06
N LEU A 203 -7.16 14.77 6.31
CA LEU A 203 -7.79 14.64 5.00
C LEU A 203 -9.31 14.80 5.08
N LYS A 204 -9.95 14.21 6.09
CA LYS A 204 -11.39 14.36 6.35
C LYS A 204 -11.75 15.80 6.69
N THR A 205 -11.01 16.44 7.59
CA THR A 205 -11.24 17.83 8.01
C THR A 205 -11.13 18.79 6.82
N LYS A 206 -10.17 18.55 5.92
CA LYS A 206 -9.99 19.29 4.67
C LYS A 206 -11.01 18.94 3.58
N LYS A 207 -11.94 18.02 3.86
CA LYS A 207 -12.94 17.48 2.91
C LYS A 207 -12.32 16.84 1.67
N ILE A 208 -11.07 16.37 1.78
CA ILE A 208 -10.39 15.60 0.73
C ILE A 208 -10.90 14.14 0.75
N LEU A 209 -11.17 13.62 1.95
CA LEU A 209 -11.89 12.37 2.17
C LEU A 209 -13.27 12.66 2.76
N LEU A 210 -14.26 11.86 2.37
CA LEU A 210 -15.60 11.92 2.98
C LEU A 210 -15.57 11.33 4.38
N GLU A 211 -15.07 10.09 4.48
CA GLU A 211 -14.99 9.31 5.70
C GLU A 211 -13.78 8.37 5.65
N TYR A 212 -13.41 7.81 6.81
CA TYR A 212 -12.42 6.75 6.90
C TYR A 212 -12.85 5.72 7.95
N SER A 213 -12.44 4.47 7.75
CA SER A 213 -12.71 3.38 8.70
C SER A 213 -11.52 3.15 9.61
N ARG A 214 -11.80 2.79 10.85
CA ARG A 214 -10.80 2.34 11.83
C ARG A 214 -11.01 0.86 12.09
N ILE A 215 -9.92 0.10 12.13
CA ILE A 215 -9.92 -1.33 12.44
C ILE A 215 -9.12 -1.56 13.72
N HIS A 216 -9.58 -2.47 14.59
CA HIS A 216 -8.83 -2.81 15.81
C HIS A 216 -7.48 -3.47 15.48
N SER A 217 -6.45 -2.64 15.33
CA SER A 217 -5.11 -2.97 14.82
C SER A 217 -4.15 -1.78 14.96
N GLY A 218 -2.85 -2.05 14.85
CA GLY A 218 -1.82 -1.04 14.59
C GLY A 218 -1.64 -0.78 13.10
N HIS A 219 -0.42 -0.47 12.66
CA HIS A 219 -0.17 -0.15 11.26
C HIS A 219 -0.40 -1.32 10.30
N ARG A 220 -0.07 -2.56 10.72
CA ARG A 220 -0.18 -3.76 9.89
C ARG A 220 -1.58 -4.35 9.92
N VAL A 221 -2.57 -3.54 9.57
CA VAL A 221 -4.00 -3.87 9.56
C VAL A 221 -4.27 -5.23 8.88
N ILE A 222 -3.59 -5.50 7.76
CA ILE A 222 -3.74 -6.75 6.99
C ILE A 222 -3.30 -8.01 7.76
N PHE A 223 -2.47 -7.88 8.80
CA PHE A 223 -1.99 -8.98 9.64
C PHE A 223 -2.64 -8.98 11.02
N ASP A 224 -2.82 -7.80 11.60
CA ASP A 224 -3.35 -7.63 12.96
C ASP A 224 -4.80 -8.09 13.07
N ASN A 225 -5.64 -7.74 12.09
CA ASN A 225 -7.06 -8.06 12.12
C ASN A 225 -7.64 -8.26 10.71
N PRO A 226 -7.20 -9.30 9.99
CA PRO A 226 -7.62 -9.55 8.61
C PRO A 226 -9.11 -9.83 8.47
N LYS A 227 -9.76 -10.36 9.51
CA LYS A 227 -11.20 -10.64 9.49
C LYS A 227 -12.00 -9.34 9.49
N GLU A 228 -11.76 -8.45 10.46
CA GLU A 228 -12.45 -7.16 10.52
C GLU A 228 -12.15 -6.32 9.27
N LEU A 229 -10.90 -6.33 8.79
CA LEU A 229 -10.55 -5.71 7.52
C LEU A 229 -11.40 -6.22 6.36
N THR A 230 -11.57 -7.54 6.27
CA THR A 230 -12.36 -8.14 5.20
C THR A 230 -13.84 -7.79 5.31
N ASP A 231 -14.40 -7.77 6.52
CA ASP A 231 -15.78 -7.38 6.77
C ASP A 231 -16.02 -5.91 6.39
N VAL A 232 -15.07 -5.01 6.69
CA VAL A 232 -15.10 -3.61 6.25
C VAL A 232 -15.00 -3.49 4.72
N ILE A 233 -14.07 -4.22 4.08
CA ILE A 233 -13.93 -4.22 2.62
C ILE A 233 -15.23 -4.68 1.95
N LYS A 234 -15.86 -5.75 2.45
CA LYS A 234 -17.15 -6.23 1.93
C LYS A 234 -18.23 -5.16 1.97
N ASN A 235 -18.33 -4.42 3.07
CA ASN A 235 -19.32 -3.35 3.21
C ASN A 235 -19.05 -2.18 2.26
N ILE A 236 -17.78 -1.90 1.96
CA ILE A 236 -17.37 -0.86 0.99
C ILE A 236 -17.72 -1.27 -0.44
N ILE A 237 -17.56 -2.55 -0.78
CA ILE A 237 -17.73 -3.05 -2.15
C ILE A 237 -19.12 -3.65 -2.44
N ALA A 238 -19.97 -3.82 -1.42
CA ALA A 238 -21.38 -4.17 -1.58
C ALA A 238 -22.14 -3.10 -2.39
#